data_AF-A0A448MTD1-F1
#
_entry.id   AF-A0A448MTD1-F1
#
_cell.length_a   1.000
_cell.length_b   1.000
_cell.length_c   1.000
_cell.angle_alpha   90.00
_cell.angle_beta   90.00
_cell.angle_gamma   90.00
#
_symmetry.space_group_name_H-M   'P 1'
#
loop_
_entity.id
_entity.type
_entity.pdbx_description
1 polymer ?
#
loop_
_entity_poly.entity_id
_entity_poly.type
_entity_poly.pdbx_seq_one_letter_code
_entity_poly.pdbx_strand_id
1 'polypeptide(L)'
;MTQHQFHLKENYWTREYCVQYRETDLAFMERLAAEEGTYYYFEHRADSHILHFCNSAALAETKGELLYNGMPSGERPQAAVWHWDYEETLGSTRQTLRDYTFTNPRYNQEHQAVHNIANVLGEHRVGQYERYDYPGRYKRDEQGEPFSRYRLEYEQREAEVAQAKVMTCA
;
A
#
# COMPACT_ATOMS: atom_id res chain seq x y z
N MET A 1 15.00 20.59 14.23
CA MET A 1 14.91 19.33 13.47
C MET A 1 13.45 19.10 13.14
N THR A 2 13.12 18.82 11.87
CA THR A 2 11.75 18.53 11.45
C THR A 2 11.31 17.17 12.00
N GLN A 3 10.13 17.11 12.62
CA GLN A 3 9.54 15.88 13.17
C GLN A 3 8.94 14.96 12.08
N HIS A 4 9.37 15.13 10.83
CA HIS A 4 8.89 14.36 9.68
C HIS A 4 9.98 14.16 8.62
N GLN A 5 9.87 13.07 7.86
CA GLN A 5 10.76 12.69 6.76
C GLN A 5 9.97 12.10 5.59
N PHE A 6 10.44 12.32 4.36
CA PHE A 6 9.85 11.79 3.14
C PHE A 6 10.83 10.84 2.45
N HIS A 7 10.40 9.60 2.23
CA HIS A 7 11.12 8.52 1.56
C HIS A 7 10.33 8.12 0.31
N LEU A 8 10.43 8.94 -0.73
CA LEU A 8 9.62 8.84 -1.95
C LEU A 8 10.51 8.46 -3.13
N LYS A 9 10.17 7.38 -3.82
CA LYS A 9 10.88 6.93 -5.03
C LYS A 9 10.40 7.64 -6.30
N GLU A 10 9.12 7.99 -6.32
CA GLU A 10 8.43 8.58 -7.47
C GLU A 10 8.03 10.01 -7.11
N ASN A 11 8.00 10.90 -8.10
CA ASN A 11 7.53 12.27 -7.91
C ASN A 11 6.02 12.35 -8.08
N TYR A 12 5.36 13.06 -7.17
CA TYR A 12 3.93 13.33 -7.28
C TYR A 12 3.64 14.47 -8.25
N TRP A 13 2.47 14.38 -8.89
CA TRP A 13 1.97 15.45 -9.73
C TRP A 13 1.41 16.58 -8.88
N THR A 14 1.74 17.82 -9.27
CA THR A 14 1.12 18.99 -8.65
C THR A 14 -0.36 19.06 -9.07
N ARG A 15 -1.26 19.04 -8.09
CA ARG A 15 -2.70 19.22 -8.32
C ARG A 15 -2.97 20.67 -8.70
N GLU A 16 -3.74 20.88 -9.78
CA GLU A 16 -4.19 22.23 -10.18
C GLU A 16 -5.12 22.86 -9.13
N TYR A 17 -5.93 22.03 -8.47
CA TYR A 17 -6.86 22.44 -7.44
C TYR A 17 -7.07 21.32 -6.42
N CYS A 18 -7.02 21.64 -5.14
CA CYS A 18 -7.26 20.71 -4.05
C CYS A 18 -7.92 21.45 -2.88
N VAL A 19 -8.95 20.85 -2.28
CA VAL A 19 -9.73 21.46 -1.21
C VAL A 19 -9.85 20.49 -0.05
N GLN A 20 -9.71 21.03 1.16
CA GLN A 20 -10.16 20.41 2.39
C GLN A 20 -11.57 20.93 2.69
N TYR A 21 -12.58 20.06 2.60
CA TYR A 21 -13.98 20.48 2.77
C TYR A 21 -14.70 19.60 3.78
N ARG A 22 -15.10 20.20 4.91
CA ARG A 22 -15.85 19.52 6.00
C ARG A 22 -15.16 18.24 6.51
N GLU A 23 -13.84 18.21 6.47
CA GLU A 23 -13.01 17.12 6.96
C GLU A 23 -11.91 17.67 7.87
N THR A 24 -11.41 16.84 8.80
CA THR A 24 -10.29 17.20 9.68
C THR A 24 -8.98 17.19 8.91
N ASP A 25 -7.95 17.84 9.45
CA ASP A 25 -6.63 17.88 8.82
C ASP A 25 -6.05 16.48 8.62
N LEU A 26 -6.27 15.57 9.59
CA LEU A 26 -5.85 14.17 9.47
C LEU A 26 -6.59 13.44 8.34
N ALA A 27 -7.91 13.56 8.28
CA ALA A 27 -8.70 12.93 7.22
C ALA A 27 -8.31 13.44 5.83
N PHE A 28 -8.00 14.73 5.71
CA PHE A 28 -7.48 15.33 4.49
C PHE A 28 -6.15 14.70 4.07
N MET A 29 -5.20 14.59 5.00
CA MET A 29 -3.90 13.96 4.72
C MET A 29 -4.02 12.49 4.35
N GLU A 30 -4.83 11.71 5.09
CA GLU A 30 -5.06 10.29 4.82
C GLU A 30 -5.72 10.05 3.48
N ARG A 31 -6.70 10.89 3.12
CA ARG A 31 -7.35 10.84 1.81
C ARG A 31 -6.35 11.09 0.68
N LEU A 32 -5.50 12.12 0.80
CA LEU A 32 -4.48 12.41 -0.20
C LEU A 32 -3.39 11.33 -0.27
N ALA A 33 -2.96 10.81 0.88
CA ALA A 33 -2.00 9.73 0.95
C ALA A 33 -2.53 8.47 0.24
N ALA A 34 -3.78 8.10 0.49
CA ALA A 34 -4.43 6.96 -0.17
C ALA A 34 -4.58 7.15 -1.69
N GLU A 35 -4.90 8.37 -2.15
CA GLU A 35 -4.96 8.69 -3.60
C GLU A 35 -3.58 8.54 -4.27
N GLU A 36 -2.50 8.96 -3.60
CA GLU A 36 -1.13 8.94 -4.13
C GLU A 36 -0.35 7.65 -3.81
N GLY A 37 -1.00 6.62 -3.26
CA GLY A 37 -0.33 5.38 -2.87
C GLY A 37 0.76 5.56 -1.80
N THR A 38 0.60 6.58 -0.95
CA THR A 38 1.52 6.90 0.15
C THR A 38 0.99 6.31 1.44
N TYR A 39 1.88 5.76 2.26
CA TYR A 39 1.58 5.40 3.64
C TYR A 39 2.52 6.15 4.58
N TYR A 40 2.19 6.13 5.87
CA TYR A 40 3.04 6.72 6.90
C TYR A 40 3.19 5.80 8.10
N TYR A 41 4.30 5.95 8.82
CA TYR A 41 4.53 5.28 10.10
C TYR A 41 5.35 6.18 11.04
N PHE A 42 5.31 5.86 12.33
CA PHE A 42 6.06 6.58 13.35
C PHE A 42 7.32 5.82 13.76
N GLU A 43 8.46 6.51 13.74
CA GLU A 43 9.65 6.07 14.46
C GLU A 43 9.58 6.64 15.88
N HIS A 44 9.51 5.76 16.87
CA HIS A 44 9.49 6.14 18.27
C HIS A 44 10.91 6.09 18.86
N ARG A 45 11.37 7.22 19.39
CA ARG A 45 12.60 7.37 20.17
C ARG A 45 12.24 7.73 21.61
N ALA A 46 13.20 7.60 22.53
CA ALA A 46 12.99 7.91 23.95
C ALA A 46 12.42 9.31 24.19
N ASP A 47 12.96 10.32 23.49
CA ASP A 47 12.61 11.73 23.70
C ASP A 47 11.90 12.39 22.51
N SER A 48 11.62 11.63 21.43
CA SER A 48 11.01 12.18 20.22
C SER A 48 10.31 11.13 19.36
N HIS A 49 9.44 11.62 18.48
CA HIS A 49 8.79 10.80 17.46
C HIS A 49 9.00 11.45 16.09
N ILE A 50 9.24 10.63 15.08
CA ILE A 50 9.43 11.08 13.70
C ILE A 50 8.37 10.42 12.85
N LEU A 51 7.65 11.22 12.07
CA LEU A 51 6.68 10.74 11.08
C LEU A 51 7.38 10.48 9.75
N HIS A 52 7.31 9.25 9.25
CA HIS A 52 7.88 8.85 7.96
C HIS A 52 6.76 8.73 6.94
N PHE A 53 6.90 9.40 5.79
CA PHE A 53 6.05 9.19 4.61
C PHE A 53 6.80 8.36 3.59
N CYS A 54 6.17 7.29 3.10
CA CYS A 54 6.79 6.33 2.19
C CYS A 54 5.82 5.93 1.07
N ASN A 55 6.37 5.60 -0.10
CA ASN A 55 5.60 5.08 -1.24
C ASN A 55 6.17 3.78 -1.82
N SER A 56 7.18 3.22 -1.15
CA SER A 56 7.80 1.96 -1.55
C SER A 56 8.26 1.20 -0.33
N ALA A 57 7.87 -0.07 -0.21
CA ALA A 57 8.35 -0.96 0.84
C ALA A 57 9.87 -1.20 0.77
N ALA A 58 10.48 -1.07 -0.42
CA ALA A 58 11.92 -1.23 -0.60
C ALA A 58 12.76 -0.13 0.09
N LEU A 59 12.14 1.00 0.44
CA LEU A 59 12.78 2.08 1.19
C LEU A 59 12.58 1.94 2.71
N ALA A 60 11.75 0.99 3.15
CA ALA A 60 11.53 0.75 4.57
C ALA A 60 12.78 0.14 5.21
N GLU A 61 13.06 0.53 6.44
CA GLU A 61 14.23 0.04 7.18
C GLU A 61 14.04 -1.41 7.60
N THR A 62 14.98 -2.29 7.19
CA THR A 62 15.02 -3.67 7.68
C THR A 62 15.47 -3.70 9.14
N LYS A 63 14.60 -4.16 10.04
CA LYS A 63 14.86 -4.21 11.49
C LYS A 63 15.66 -5.42 11.98
N GLY A 64 16.01 -6.33 11.08
CA GLY A 64 16.80 -7.53 11.36
C GLY A 64 16.08 -8.81 10.99
N GLU A 65 16.66 -9.94 11.41
CA GLU A 65 16.16 -11.29 11.13
C GLU A 65 15.64 -11.93 12.42
N LEU A 66 14.57 -12.72 12.31
CA LEU A 66 14.02 -13.51 13.40
C LEU A 66 14.09 -15.00 13.04
N LEU A 67 14.49 -15.83 14.01
CA LEU A 67 14.48 -17.27 13.84
C LEU A 67 13.06 -17.83 13.91
N TYR A 68 12.80 -18.89 13.14
CA TYR A 68 11.61 -19.72 13.31
C TYR A 68 11.91 -20.92 14.20
N ASN A 69 11.14 -21.09 15.27
CA ASN A 69 11.21 -22.23 16.17
C ASN A 69 9.81 -22.73 16.53
N GLY A 70 9.33 -23.75 15.80
CA GLY A 70 8.03 -24.39 16.02
C GLY A 70 7.94 -25.30 17.24
N MET A 71 9.01 -25.46 18.03
CA MET A 71 8.99 -26.34 19.20
C MET A 71 8.24 -25.66 20.37
N PRO A 72 7.19 -26.28 20.93
CA PRO A 72 6.38 -25.68 21.99
C PRO A 72 7.09 -25.64 23.36
N SER A 73 8.23 -26.35 23.52
CA SER A 73 8.93 -26.52 24.80
C SER A 73 10.44 -26.36 24.64
N GLY A 74 11.09 -25.85 25.69
CA GLY A 74 12.52 -25.59 25.75
C GLY A 74 12.86 -24.16 26.20
N GLU A 75 14.06 -23.97 26.71
CA GLU A 75 14.62 -22.65 26.99
C GLU A 75 14.86 -21.90 25.67
N ARG A 76 14.45 -20.63 25.62
CA ARG A 76 14.50 -19.82 24.39
C ARG A 76 15.45 -18.65 24.60
N PRO A 77 16.72 -18.77 24.17
CA PRO A 77 17.75 -17.77 24.45
C PRO A 77 17.56 -16.46 23.67
N GLN A 78 16.74 -16.46 22.61
CA GLN A 78 16.45 -15.28 21.80
C GLN A 78 15.00 -15.27 21.30
N ALA A 79 14.50 -14.09 20.94
CA ALA A 79 13.19 -13.92 20.33
C ALA A 79 13.09 -14.73 19.03
N ALA A 80 11.97 -15.44 18.87
CA ALA A 80 11.72 -16.29 17.73
C ALA A 80 10.23 -16.34 17.38
N VAL A 81 9.94 -16.45 16.08
CA VAL A 81 8.61 -16.79 15.56
C VAL A 81 8.37 -18.26 15.87
N TRP A 82 7.23 -18.60 16.46
CA TRP A 82 6.90 -20.00 16.79
C TRP A 82 5.66 -20.52 16.08
N HIS A 83 4.91 -19.62 15.44
CA HIS A 83 3.70 -19.94 14.71
C HIS A 83 3.57 -19.01 13.52
N TRP A 84 3.18 -19.61 12.40
CA TRP A 84 3.05 -18.97 11.12
C TRP A 84 1.78 -19.50 10.45
N ASP A 85 0.84 -18.61 10.20
CA ASP A 85 -0.37 -18.91 9.44
C ASP A 85 -0.33 -18.12 8.14
N TYR A 86 -0.56 -18.80 7.02
CA TYR A 86 -0.72 -18.17 5.71
C TYR A 86 -2.16 -18.32 5.27
N GLU A 87 -2.77 -17.21 4.85
CA GLU A 87 -4.11 -17.14 4.34
C GLU A 87 -4.09 -16.49 2.96
N GLU A 88 -4.85 -17.09 2.03
CA GLU A 88 -5.07 -16.55 0.70
C GLU A 88 -6.57 -16.41 0.45
N THR A 89 -6.97 -15.24 -0.02
CA THR A 89 -8.35 -14.91 -0.35
C THR A 89 -8.44 -14.37 -1.78
N LEU A 90 -9.60 -14.56 -2.40
CA LEU A 90 -9.82 -14.07 -3.75
C LEU A 90 -9.95 -12.54 -3.75
N GLY A 91 -8.94 -11.85 -4.27
CA GLY A 91 -8.97 -10.40 -4.51
C GLY A 91 -9.29 -10.03 -5.97
N SER A 92 -9.59 -8.75 -6.20
CA SER A 92 -9.67 -8.20 -7.55
C SER A 92 -8.34 -8.37 -8.29
N THR A 93 -8.40 -8.77 -9.57
CA THR A 93 -7.20 -8.97 -10.41
C THR A 93 -7.02 -7.86 -11.43
N ARG A 94 -8.04 -7.02 -11.63
CA ARG A 94 -7.98 -5.86 -12.52
C ARG A 94 -8.70 -4.66 -11.91
N GLN A 95 -8.09 -3.50 -12.00
CA GLN A 95 -8.70 -2.22 -11.65
C GLN A 95 -8.75 -1.33 -12.89
N THR A 96 -9.93 -0.84 -13.22
CA THR A 96 -10.15 0.10 -14.33
C THR A 96 -10.68 1.41 -13.76
N LEU A 97 -10.02 2.51 -14.06
CA LEU A 97 -10.47 3.85 -13.72
C LEU A 97 -10.74 4.62 -15.00
N ARG A 98 -11.75 5.50 -14.96
CA ARG A 98 -12.07 6.41 -16.06
C ARG A 98 -12.37 7.81 -15.57
N ASP A 99 -11.98 8.83 -16.36
CA ASP A 99 -12.34 10.23 -16.11
C ASP A 99 -12.78 10.94 -17.39
N TYR A 100 -13.14 12.21 -17.27
CA TYR A 100 -13.50 13.10 -18.38
C TYR A 100 -12.76 14.43 -18.26
N THR A 101 -12.34 14.96 -19.41
CA THR A 101 -11.73 16.29 -19.51
C THR A 101 -12.39 17.07 -20.63
N PHE A 102 -12.80 18.30 -20.33
CA PHE A 102 -13.44 19.18 -21.31
C PHE A 102 -12.46 19.67 -22.38
N THR A 103 -11.15 19.66 -22.09
CA THR A 103 -10.10 20.06 -23.05
C THR A 103 -9.93 19.04 -24.16
N ASN A 104 -10.31 17.78 -23.93
CA ASN A 104 -10.28 16.71 -24.92
C ASN A 104 -11.47 15.75 -24.73
N PRO A 105 -12.70 16.16 -25.07
CA PRO A 105 -13.92 15.45 -24.69
C PRO A 105 -14.13 14.12 -25.41
N ARG A 106 -13.42 13.87 -26.52
CA ARG A 106 -13.48 12.60 -27.27
C ARG A 106 -12.53 11.53 -26.71
N TYR A 107 -11.61 11.91 -25.83
CA TYR A 107 -10.63 10.99 -25.29
C TYR A 107 -11.22 10.15 -24.15
N ASN A 108 -11.00 8.83 -24.20
CA ASN A 108 -11.64 7.88 -23.29
C ASN A 108 -11.17 8.04 -21.83
N GLN A 109 -9.92 8.50 -21.61
CA GLN A 109 -9.29 8.68 -20.29
C GLN A 109 -9.47 7.48 -19.37
N GLU A 110 -9.26 6.29 -19.90
CA GLU A 110 -9.40 5.04 -19.17
C GLU A 110 -8.02 4.42 -18.95
N HIS A 111 -7.72 4.07 -17.71
CA HIS A 111 -6.48 3.38 -17.32
C HIS A 111 -6.80 2.11 -16.57
N GLN A 112 -5.96 1.11 -16.79
CA GLN A 112 -6.17 -0.23 -16.27
C GLN A 112 -4.89 -0.75 -15.64
N ALA A 113 -5.00 -1.23 -14.41
CA ALA A 113 -3.97 -2.02 -13.76
C ALA A 113 -4.42 -3.48 -13.72
N VAL A 114 -3.48 -4.40 -13.98
CA VAL A 114 -3.73 -5.84 -13.95
C VAL A 114 -2.69 -6.50 -13.07
N HIS A 115 -3.13 -7.38 -12.18
CA HIS A 115 -2.25 -8.19 -11.36
C HIS A 115 -2.00 -9.52 -12.05
N ASN A 116 -0.81 -9.64 -12.64
CA ASN A 116 -0.37 -10.84 -13.37
C ASN A 116 0.70 -11.64 -12.60
N ILE A 117 0.89 -11.36 -11.32
CA ILE A 117 1.93 -11.99 -10.51
C ILE A 117 1.38 -13.31 -9.95
N ALA A 118 2.19 -14.36 -9.96
CA ALA A 118 1.87 -15.61 -9.28
C ALA A 118 1.86 -15.37 -7.76
N ASN A 119 1.05 -16.12 -7.01
CA ASN A 119 1.08 -16.04 -5.56
C ASN A 119 2.44 -16.48 -5.00
N VAL A 120 2.66 -16.32 -3.70
CA VAL A 120 3.91 -16.74 -3.02
C VAL A 120 4.27 -18.22 -3.28
N LEU A 121 3.30 -19.07 -3.61
CA LEU A 121 3.50 -20.50 -3.92
C LEU A 121 3.78 -20.77 -5.40
N GLY A 122 3.81 -19.74 -6.26
CA GLY A 122 4.05 -19.86 -7.69
C GLY A 122 2.82 -20.27 -8.50
N GLU A 123 1.63 -20.27 -7.89
CA GLU A 123 0.38 -20.57 -8.58
C GLU A 123 -0.19 -19.31 -9.25
N HIS A 124 -0.69 -19.47 -10.47
CA HIS A 124 -1.36 -18.39 -11.18
C HIS A 124 -2.80 -18.27 -10.69
N ARG A 125 -3.19 -17.06 -10.23
CA ARG A 125 -4.57 -16.79 -9.88
C ARG A 125 -5.48 -16.99 -11.10
N VAL A 126 -6.49 -17.85 -10.96
CA VAL A 126 -7.44 -18.16 -12.03
C VAL A 126 -8.63 -17.20 -11.94
N GLY A 127 -8.74 -16.28 -12.90
CA GLY A 127 -9.93 -15.44 -13.09
C GLY A 127 -9.65 -13.95 -13.27
N GLN A 128 -10.42 -13.32 -14.15
CA GLN A 128 -10.42 -11.87 -14.34
C GLN A 128 -11.55 -11.26 -13.51
N TYR A 129 -11.20 -10.74 -12.34
CA TYR A 129 -12.13 -10.04 -11.45
C TYR A 129 -11.84 -8.55 -11.53
N GLU A 130 -12.58 -7.89 -12.41
CA GLU A 130 -12.44 -6.47 -12.67
C GLU A 130 -13.28 -5.63 -11.73
N ARG A 131 -12.65 -4.60 -11.19
CA ARG A 131 -13.31 -3.50 -10.49
C ARG A 131 -13.17 -2.23 -11.32
N TYR A 132 -14.32 -1.68 -11.72
CA TYR A 132 -14.41 -0.43 -12.47
C TYR A 132 -14.86 0.71 -11.56
N ASP A 133 -14.28 1.90 -11.69
CA ASP A 133 -14.73 3.09 -10.96
C ASP A 133 -14.68 4.36 -11.82
N TYR A 134 -15.61 5.29 -11.54
CA TYR A 134 -15.73 6.59 -12.17
C TYR A 134 -16.35 7.60 -11.18
N PRO A 135 -15.81 8.81 -11.04
CA PRO A 135 -14.65 9.37 -11.76
C PRO A 135 -13.30 8.98 -11.13
N GLY A 136 -12.28 8.81 -11.97
CA GLY A 136 -10.92 8.41 -11.58
C GLY A 136 -10.07 9.50 -10.88
N ARG A 137 -10.51 10.76 -10.91
CA ARG A 137 -9.86 11.94 -10.28
C ARG A 137 -8.49 12.31 -10.84
N TYR A 138 -8.27 12.06 -12.13
CA TYR A 138 -7.07 12.50 -12.85
C TYR A 138 -7.46 13.23 -14.13
N LYS A 139 -6.52 14.01 -14.69
CA LYS A 139 -6.72 14.74 -15.95
C LYS A 139 -5.69 14.40 -17.02
N ARG A 140 -4.67 13.62 -16.66
CA ARG A 140 -3.60 13.18 -17.55
C ARG A 140 -3.29 11.70 -17.33
N ASP A 141 -2.74 11.10 -18.36
CA ASP A 141 -2.43 9.67 -18.37
C ASP A 141 -1.36 9.33 -17.32
N GLU A 142 -0.38 10.22 -17.12
CA GLU A 142 0.70 10.06 -16.16
C GLU A 142 0.22 10.06 -14.70
N GLN A 143 -1.02 10.48 -14.43
CA GLN A 143 -1.68 10.39 -13.13
C GLN A 143 -2.61 9.17 -13.07
N GLY A 144 -3.34 8.88 -14.16
CA GLY A 144 -4.32 7.80 -14.20
C GLY A 144 -3.70 6.41 -14.08
N GLU A 145 -2.55 6.19 -14.72
CA GLU A 145 -1.81 4.92 -14.61
C GLU A 145 -1.44 4.58 -13.15
N PRO A 146 -0.69 5.42 -12.40
CA PRO A 146 -0.35 5.11 -11.01
C PRO A 146 -1.58 5.00 -10.10
N PHE A 147 -2.63 5.80 -10.31
CA PHE A 147 -3.85 5.72 -9.49
C PHE A 147 -4.56 4.36 -9.65
N SER A 148 -4.66 3.85 -10.89
CA SER A 148 -5.24 2.52 -11.14
C SER A 148 -4.41 1.41 -10.47
N ARG A 149 -3.08 1.56 -10.47
CA ARG A 149 -2.14 0.64 -9.81
C ARG A 149 -2.30 0.66 -8.29
N TYR A 150 -2.23 1.82 -7.64
CA TYR A 150 -2.38 1.94 -6.18
C TYR A 150 -3.72 1.42 -5.69
N ARG A 151 -4.78 1.64 -6.46
CA ARG A 151 -6.10 1.13 -6.13
C ARG A 151 -6.15 -0.39 -6.23
N LEU A 152 -5.55 -0.98 -7.25
CA LEU A 152 -5.43 -2.45 -7.34
C LEU A 152 -4.60 -3.03 -6.18
N GLU A 153 -3.46 -2.43 -5.86
CA GLU A 153 -2.62 -2.83 -4.74
C GLU A 153 -3.39 -2.79 -3.41
N TYR A 154 -4.19 -1.75 -3.19
CA TYR A 154 -5.07 -1.64 -2.03
C TYR A 154 -6.11 -2.78 -1.97
N GLU A 155 -6.78 -3.10 -3.08
CA GLU A 155 -7.75 -4.20 -3.14
C GLU A 155 -7.09 -5.56 -2.87
N GLN A 156 -5.80 -5.69 -3.16
CA GLN A 156 -5.04 -6.93 -2.98
C GLN A 156 -4.29 -7.04 -1.66
N ARG A 157 -4.30 -6.00 -0.82
CA ARG A 157 -3.52 -5.96 0.43
C ARG A 157 -3.85 -7.11 1.39
N GLU A 158 -5.06 -7.66 1.30
CA GLU A 158 -5.56 -8.77 2.14
C GLU A 158 -5.68 -10.09 1.33
N ALA A 159 -5.33 -10.08 0.04
CA ALA A 159 -5.44 -11.27 -0.79
C ALA A 159 -4.42 -12.35 -0.39
N GLU A 160 -3.22 -11.94 0.06
CA GLU A 160 -2.19 -12.85 0.59
C GLU A 160 -1.66 -12.27 1.90
N VAL A 161 -1.99 -12.91 3.02
CA VAL A 161 -1.60 -12.45 4.36
C VAL A 161 -0.91 -13.57 5.11
N ALA A 162 0.22 -13.26 5.72
CA ALA A 162 0.87 -14.13 6.68
C ALA A 162 0.82 -13.51 8.08
N GLN A 163 0.38 -14.30 9.06
CA GLN A 163 0.37 -13.93 10.46
C GLN A 163 1.43 -14.73 11.21
N ALA A 164 2.30 -14.02 11.93
CA ALA A 164 3.37 -14.62 12.72
C ALA A 164 3.18 -14.28 14.20
N LYS A 165 3.29 -15.29 15.07
CA LYS A 165 3.35 -15.06 16.53
C LYS A 165 4.80 -15.16 16.98
N VAL A 166 5.26 -14.12 17.67
CA VAL A 166 6.60 -14.04 18.25
C VAL A 166 6.47 -14.18 19.76
N MET A 167 7.37 -14.95 20.38
CA MET A 167 7.57 -14.88 21.82
C MET A 167 8.86 -14.10 22.09
N THR A 168 8.77 -13.11 22.97
CA THR A 168 9.93 -12.42 23.53
C THR A 168 10.59 -13.30 24.59
N CYS A 169 11.90 -13.16 24.78
CA CYS A 169 12.60 -13.79 25.91
C CYS A 169 11.96 -13.38 27.24
N ALA A 170 12.00 -14.30 28.21
CA ALA A 170 11.70 -14.02 29.61
C ALA A 170 12.85 -13.25 30.27
#